data_AF-A0A9P7BA43-F1
#
_entry.id   AF-A0A9P7BA43-F1
#
_cell.length_a   1.000
_cell.length_b   1.000
_cell.length_c   1.000
_cell.angle_alpha   90.00
_cell.angle_beta   90.00
_cell.angle_gamma   90.00
#
_symmetry.space_group_name_H-M   'P 1'
#
loop_
_entity.id
_entity.type
_entity.pdbx_description
1 polymer ?
#
loop_
_entity_poly.entity_id
_entity_poly.type
_entity_poly.pdbx_seq_one_letter_code
_entity_poly.pdbx_strand_id
1 'polypeptide(L)'
;MSKSEKRNSSQTAVIQNFKNLKNVIIISLSLLSIILIGQKISMLNPFTDSIKKNYCPATLPLFTSDKNFLIHEILHDQNFKDGSIKKFSGAIQIPTIIYDDNPNPIDDPDYYNQWYKFHNYLLQQFPLVHKYLKREIVNNASLLYTWEGKNQNLKPIIFSAHIDVVPIEQNTINDWKYPPFSGFYDSDTDTIWGRGSFDAKNLLIAQLEAIEHLLSLKRFTTERTIILSYGSDEETGGLQGAHHLAKLILDRYGQDSILALFDEGAGIIPLKDNKTFVAAILNTEKGYLDLSIQLSGTGPGRTGHSSQPPDHTHIGVAGELISALEKFPFKSNFKVTNPTYEFLNCAAEHSLSFPKYLEWLIRTARNNSVAEYALGKLLDAQNGFKYYFRTTQAIDVIHGGNKANALPESVNFLVNHRIEIESSVNQTIQHFISLAKPIASKYNYNIRINNETIFSVTPNKKIAPAFIDIETLGSLEPAPITPPTGKLWDILTGTVQYVFEDSMGKPEEPNLFMAPALSPGNTDSKHFWNVTNHIYRFIGSIVPFDILDTTHSVNEHFVMDHHLQAIAFVEQFILNINEHGSAL
;
A
#
# COMPACT_ATOMS: atom_id res chain seq x y z
N MET A 1 -57.98 27.31 -0.08
CA MET A 1 -57.26 26.05 0.14
C MET A 1 -57.95 25.28 1.25
N SER A 2 -58.42 24.08 0.93
CA SER A 2 -59.39 23.30 1.68
C SER A 2 -58.80 22.57 2.88
N LYS A 3 -59.67 22.28 3.87
CA LYS A 3 -59.44 21.44 5.06
C LYS A 3 -58.92 20.01 4.79
N SER A 4 -58.58 19.65 3.55
CA SER A 4 -58.02 18.34 3.16
C SER A 4 -56.50 18.25 3.30
N GLU A 5 -55.76 19.38 3.29
CA GLU A 5 -54.28 19.35 3.39
C GLU A 5 -53.76 19.18 4.83
N LYS A 6 -54.56 19.50 5.86
CA LYS A 6 -54.17 19.34 7.27
C LYS A 6 -54.37 17.92 7.84
N ARG A 7 -55.06 17.01 7.12
CA ARG A 7 -55.25 15.61 7.57
C ARG A 7 -54.16 14.65 7.07
N ASN A 8 -53.48 14.99 5.97
CA ASN A 8 -52.42 14.15 5.40
C ASN A 8 -51.05 14.36 6.06
N SER A 9 -50.80 15.47 6.78
CA SER A 9 -49.55 15.68 7.51
C SER A 9 -49.52 14.98 8.88
N SER A 10 -50.68 14.68 9.49
CA SER A 10 -50.73 14.01 10.79
C SER A 10 -50.67 12.48 10.68
N GLN A 11 -51.13 11.87 9.57
CA GLN A 11 -51.04 10.42 9.36
C GLN A 11 -49.65 9.96 8.93
N THR A 12 -48.91 10.76 8.15
CA THR A 12 -47.51 10.47 7.79
C THR A 12 -46.58 10.58 9.00
N ALA A 13 -46.80 11.54 9.90
CA ALA A 13 -46.01 11.66 11.14
C ALA A 13 -46.18 10.46 12.10
N VAL A 14 -47.38 9.87 12.18
CA VAL A 14 -47.64 8.70 13.05
C VAL A 14 -47.03 7.42 12.46
N ILE A 15 -47.02 7.26 11.13
CA ILE A 15 -46.40 6.09 10.46
C ILE A 15 -44.86 6.16 10.49
N GLN A 16 -44.29 7.37 10.42
CA GLN A 16 -42.84 7.59 10.59
C GLN A 16 -42.38 7.23 12.01
N ASN A 17 -43.17 7.60 13.02
CA ASN A 17 -42.87 7.28 14.42
C ASN A 17 -42.97 5.78 14.75
N PHE A 18 -43.87 5.02 14.11
CA PHE A 18 -43.92 3.56 14.28
C PHE A 18 -42.76 2.81 13.59
N LYS A 19 -42.23 3.33 12.47
CA LYS A 19 -41.01 2.79 11.83
C LYS A 19 -39.75 3.09 12.66
N ASN A 20 -39.66 4.27 13.25
CA ASN A 20 -38.56 4.60 14.17
C ASN A 20 -38.64 3.78 15.47
N LEU A 21 -39.84 3.48 16.00
CA LEU A 21 -39.96 2.59 17.16
C LEU A 21 -39.54 1.14 16.86
N LYS A 22 -39.88 0.59 15.69
CA LYS A 22 -39.43 -0.75 15.26
C LYS A 22 -37.92 -0.81 15.04
N ASN A 23 -37.31 0.22 14.46
CA ASN A 23 -35.86 0.28 14.27
C ASN A 23 -35.11 0.48 15.61
N VAL A 24 -35.66 1.25 16.54
CA VAL A 24 -35.10 1.40 17.90
C VAL A 24 -35.23 0.11 18.71
N ILE A 25 -36.30 -0.68 18.53
CA ILE A 25 -36.48 -1.98 19.20
C ILE A 25 -35.59 -3.09 18.59
N ILE A 26 -35.33 -3.05 17.28
CA ILE A 26 -34.42 -4.02 16.63
C ILE A 26 -32.95 -3.68 16.93
N ILE A 27 -32.59 -2.39 16.96
CA ILE A 27 -31.26 -1.93 17.36
C ILE A 27 -31.02 -2.18 18.87
N SER A 28 -32.05 -2.05 19.71
CA SER A 28 -31.93 -2.37 21.13
C SER A 28 -31.83 -3.88 21.40
N LEU A 29 -32.44 -4.74 20.58
CA LEU A 29 -32.27 -6.20 20.68
C LEU A 29 -30.92 -6.71 20.14
N SER A 30 -30.33 -6.04 19.14
CA SER A 30 -28.95 -6.32 18.71
C SER A 30 -27.91 -5.78 19.70
N LEU A 31 -28.14 -4.60 20.30
CA LEU A 31 -27.29 -4.10 21.38
C LEU A 31 -27.46 -4.91 22.67
N LEU A 32 -28.67 -5.38 23.02
CA LEU A 32 -28.86 -6.26 24.18
C LEU A 32 -28.23 -7.63 23.97
N SER A 33 -28.23 -8.19 22.76
CA SER A 33 -27.53 -9.46 22.51
C SER A 33 -26.01 -9.28 22.50
N ILE A 34 -25.47 -8.15 22.04
CA ILE A 34 -24.04 -7.79 22.16
C ILE A 34 -23.66 -7.49 23.62
N ILE A 35 -24.53 -6.84 24.40
CA ILE A 35 -24.34 -6.58 25.83
C ILE A 35 -24.50 -7.87 26.64
N LEU A 36 -25.41 -8.78 26.29
CA LEU A 36 -25.58 -10.08 26.95
C LEU A 36 -24.45 -11.06 26.60
N ILE A 37 -23.90 -10.99 25.38
CA ILE A 37 -22.67 -11.71 25.02
C ILE A 37 -21.47 -11.08 25.73
N GLY A 38 -21.37 -9.75 25.77
CA GLY A 38 -20.35 -9.03 26.53
C GLY A 38 -20.40 -9.25 28.04
N GLN A 39 -21.61 -9.36 28.63
CA GLN A 39 -21.83 -9.63 30.05
C GLN A 39 -21.71 -11.13 30.39
N LYS A 40 -22.05 -12.05 29.47
CA LYS A 40 -21.75 -13.48 29.67
C LYS A 40 -20.26 -13.77 29.53
N ILE A 41 -19.54 -13.04 28.68
CA ILE A 41 -18.08 -13.12 28.58
C ILE A 41 -17.42 -12.43 29.80
N SER A 42 -17.99 -11.36 30.34
CA SER A 42 -17.48 -10.74 31.58
C SER A 42 -17.65 -11.63 32.83
N MET A 43 -18.54 -12.63 32.79
CA MET A 43 -18.68 -13.64 33.85
C MET A 43 -17.71 -14.83 33.69
N LEU A 44 -17.03 -14.96 32.55
CA LEU A 44 -15.92 -15.89 32.36
C LEU A 44 -14.62 -15.10 32.47
N ASN A 45 -14.38 -14.58 33.66
CA ASN A 45 -13.11 -13.95 34.01
C ASN A 45 -12.29 -14.97 34.82
N PRO A 46 -11.53 -15.89 34.18
CA PRO A 46 -10.45 -16.55 34.88
C PRO A 46 -9.34 -15.50 34.97
N PHE A 47 -9.43 -14.61 35.95
CA PHE A 47 -8.25 -13.93 36.46
C PHE A 47 -7.37 -15.00 37.11
N THR A 48 -6.58 -15.65 36.28
CA THR A 48 -5.42 -16.44 36.70
C THR A 48 -4.28 -16.01 35.81
N ASP A 49 -3.24 -15.47 36.44
CA ASP A 49 -1.92 -15.21 35.89
C ASP A 49 -1.49 -16.33 34.94
N SER A 50 -1.76 -16.15 33.65
CA SER A 50 -1.01 -16.83 32.61
C SER A 50 0.06 -15.85 32.21
N ILE A 51 1.28 -16.12 32.68
CA ILE A 51 2.58 -15.58 32.25
C ILE A 51 2.40 -14.43 31.25
N LYS A 52 2.64 -13.17 31.68
CA LYS A 52 2.73 -11.99 30.79
C LYS A 52 3.77 -12.27 29.71
N LYS A 53 3.36 -12.97 28.65
CA LYS A 53 4.17 -13.22 27.48
C LYS A 53 4.17 -11.89 26.73
N ASN A 54 5.32 -11.23 26.73
CA ASN A 54 5.54 -9.99 26.03
C ASN A 54 5.50 -10.31 24.53
N TYR A 55 4.37 -10.03 23.88
CA TYR A 55 4.16 -10.38 22.48
C TYR A 55 4.73 -9.31 21.55
N CYS A 56 4.94 -8.10 22.05
CA CYS A 56 5.62 -7.03 21.35
C CYS A 56 6.72 -6.42 22.25
N PRO A 57 7.88 -7.11 22.39
CA PRO A 57 8.95 -6.63 23.25
C PRO A 57 9.59 -5.36 22.71
N ALA A 58 10.09 -4.52 23.63
CA ALA A 58 10.94 -3.40 23.28
C ALA A 58 12.22 -3.90 22.60
N THR A 59 12.66 -3.16 21.58
CA THR A 59 13.91 -3.44 20.87
C THR A 59 15.03 -2.63 21.52
N LEU A 60 16.25 -3.18 21.58
CA LEU A 60 17.41 -2.43 22.05
C LEU A 60 17.98 -1.59 20.89
N PRO A 61 18.37 -0.32 21.14
CA PRO A 61 19.00 0.49 20.10
C PRO A 61 20.32 -0.13 19.66
N LEU A 62 20.55 -0.14 18.34
CA LEU A 62 21.81 -0.54 17.73
C LEU A 62 22.45 0.67 17.07
N PHE A 63 23.70 0.92 17.41
CA PHE A 63 24.50 2.02 16.89
C PHE A 63 25.94 1.54 16.73
N THR A 64 26.68 2.23 15.85
CA THR A 64 28.09 1.92 15.61
C THR A 64 28.94 2.25 16.84
N SER A 65 29.98 1.45 17.08
CA SER A 65 30.95 1.72 18.15
C SER A 65 31.77 2.99 17.91
N ASP A 66 31.86 3.47 16.67
CA ASP A 66 32.60 4.67 16.33
C ASP A 66 31.75 5.94 16.58
N LYS A 67 32.06 6.60 17.70
CA LYS A 67 31.42 7.85 18.14
C LYS A 67 31.70 9.05 17.23
N ASN A 68 32.49 8.90 16.16
CA ASN A 68 32.69 9.96 15.17
C ASN A 68 31.62 9.94 14.06
N PHE A 69 30.79 8.89 13.97
CA PHE A 69 29.65 8.81 13.05
C PHE A 69 28.36 8.99 13.84
N LEU A 70 28.08 10.24 14.20
CA LEU A 70 26.86 10.58 14.93
C LEU A 70 25.86 11.16 13.94
N ILE A 71 24.73 10.47 13.79
CA ILE A 71 23.52 11.01 13.15
C ILE A 71 22.97 12.27 13.86
N HIS A 72 23.57 12.64 14.99
CA HIS A 72 23.23 13.83 15.73
C HIS A 72 23.35 15.12 14.90
N GLU A 73 24.34 15.21 14.00
CA GLU A 73 24.46 16.35 13.08
C GLU A 73 23.24 16.42 12.14
N ILE A 74 22.84 15.28 11.56
CA ILE A 74 21.67 15.19 10.67
C ILE A 74 20.39 15.62 11.38
N LEU A 75 20.19 15.17 12.61
CA LEU A 75 18.94 15.36 13.35
C LEU A 75 18.83 16.72 14.05
N HIS A 76 19.94 17.34 14.44
CA HIS A 76 19.93 18.49 15.34
C HIS A 76 20.71 19.72 14.85
N ASP A 77 21.52 19.61 13.77
CA ASP A 77 22.21 20.78 13.21
C ASP A 77 21.29 21.58 12.26
N GLN A 78 21.09 22.86 12.59
CA GLN A 78 20.23 23.73 11.80
C GLN A 78 20.78 24.01 10.39
N ASN A 79 22.10 24.04 10.19
CA ASN A 79 22.66 24.27 8.85
C ASN A 79 22.46 23.04 7.96
N PHE A 80 22.59 21.84 8.54
CA PHE A 80 22.25 20.60 7.86
C PHE A 80 20.78 20.64 7.41
N LYS A 81 19.86 20.93 8.35
CA LYS A 81 18.42 21.06 8.08
C LYS A 81 18.12 22.08 6.98
N ASP A 82 18.69 23.29 7.06
CA ASP A 82 18.52 24.34 6.05
C ASP A 82 19.02 23.92 4.67
N GLY A 83 20.09 23.11 4.64
CA GLY A 83 20.61 22.48 3.44
C GLY A 83 19.66 21.44 2.86
N SER A 84 19.12 20.55 3.70
CA SER A 84 18.15 19.52 3.29
C SER A 84 16.83 20.13 2.81
N ILE A 85 16.33 21.19 3.46
CA ILE A 85 15.14 21.94 3.01
C ILE A 85 15.31 22.40 1.56
N LYS A 86 16.46 22.99 1.22
CA LYS A 86 16.73 23.48 -0.14
C LYS A 86 16.79 22.35 -1.15
N LYS A 87 17.51 21.27 -0.84
CA LYS A 87 17.64 20.10 -1.72
C LYS A 87 16.29 19.42 -1.95
N PHE A 88 15.51 19.26 -0.89
CA PHE A 88 14.21 18.60 -0.98
C PHE A 88 13.17 19.49 -1.67
N SER A 89 13.07 20.77 -1.30
CA SER A 89 12.19 21.76 -1.97
C SER A 89 12.46 21.85 -3.47
N GLY A 90 13.75 21.92 -3.88
CA GLY A 90 14.10 21.99 -5.30
C GLY A 90 13.77 20.71 -6.07
N ALA A 91 13.77 19.53 -5.41
CA ALA A 91 13.35 18.27 -6.02
C ALA A 91 11.84 18.27 -6.35
N ILE A 92 11.02 18.86 -5.48
CA ILE A 92 9.56 18.99 -5.66
C ILE A 92 9.22 19.93 -6.83
N GLN A 93 10.06 20.93 -7.10
CA GLN A 93 9.84 21.89 -8.19
C GLN A 93 9.98 21.32 -9.60
N ILE A 94 10.41 20.05 -9.75
CA ILE A 94 10.62 19.39 -11.03
C ILE A 94 9.47 18.38 -11.27
N PRO A 95 8.49 18.69 -12.12
CA PRO A 95 7.26 17.89 -12.26
C PRO A 95 7.49 16.65 -13.15
N THR A 96 7.98 15.56 -12.58
CA THR A 96 8.18 14.24 -13.21
C THR A 96 6.86 13.45 -13.30
N ILE A 97 5.84 14.06 -13.92
CA ILE A 97 4.48 13.51 -13.95
C ILE A 97 4.38 12.35 -14.94
N ILE A 98 3.87 11.21 -14.48
CA ILE A 98 3.62 10.01 -15.30
C ILE A 98 2.11 9.77 -15.48
N TYR A 99 1.73 9.14 -16.58
CA TYR A 99 0.36 8.72 -16.92
C TYR A 99 0.36 7.24 -17.33
N ASP A 100 -0.78 6.56 -17.19
CA ASP A 100 -0.93 5.12 -17.47
C ASP A 100 -0.52 4.70 -18.89
N ASP A 101 -0.58 5.61 -19.86
CA ASP A 101 -0.18 5.39 -21.26
C ASP A 101 1.26 5.84 -21.55
N ASN A 102 2.18 5.60 -20.61
CA ASN A 102 3.57 6.02 -20.74
C ASN A 102 4.34 5.25 -21.83
N PRO A 103 5.01 5.95 -22.78
CA PRO A 103 5.82 5.31 -23.80
C PRO A 103 7.12 4.74 -23.21
N ASN A 104 7.81 3.87 -23.95
CA ASN A 104 9.17 3.50 -23.58
C ASN A 104 10.10 4.74 -23.70
N PRO A 105 10.93 5.07 -22.70
CA PRO A 105 11.79 6.26 -22.73
C PRO A 105 12.83 6.29 -23.87
N ILE A 106 13.14 5.14 -24.49
CA ILE A 106 14.00 5.07 -25.68
C ILE A 106 13.25 5.57 -26.92
N ASP A 107 11.95 5.26 -27.00
CA ASP A 107 11.12 5.56 -28.17
C ASP A 107 10.59 6.99 -28.14
N ASP A 108 10.33 7.55 -26.95
CA ASP A 108 9.88 8.94 -26.76
C ASP A 108 10.65 9.66 -25.63
N PRO A 109 11.86 10.19 -25.91
CA PRO A 109 12.64 10.91 -24.93
C PRO A 109 12.04 12.28 -24.54
N ASP A 110 11.19 12.88 -25.39
CA ASP A 110 10.61 14.19 -25.12
C ASP A 110 9.58 14.11 -23.98
N TYR A 111 8.81 13.01 -23.92
CA TYR A 111 7.94 12.70 -22.79
C TYR A 111 8.71 12.70 -21.45
N TYR A 112 9.95 12.19 -21.44
CA TYR A 112 10.80 12.08 -20.25
C TYR A 112 11.70 13.30 -19.96
N ASN A 113 11.50 14.44 -20.62
CA ASN A 113 12.35 15.63 -20.44
C ASN A 113 12.46 16.09 -18.97
N GLN A 114 11.39 15.95 -18.18
CA GLN A 114 11.42 16.31 -16.75
C GLN A 114 12.33 15.40 -15.93
N TRP A 115 12.47 14.12 -16.29
CA TRP A 115 13.43 13.21 -15.68
C TRP A 115 14.86 13.65 -15.97
N TYR A 116 15.15 14.10 -17.19
CA TYR A 116 16.47 14.62 -17.52
C TYR A 116 16.84 15.89 -16.75
N LYS A 117 15.85 16.78 -16.53
CA LYS A 117 16.03 17.93 -15.63
C LYS A 117 16.26 17.48 -14.20
N PHE A 118 15.52 16.49 -13.71
CA PHE A 118 15.71 15.92 -12.38
C PHE A 118 17.09 15.29 -12.23
N HIS A 119 17.56 14.53 -13.22
CA HIS A 119 18.90 13.97 -13.26
C HIS A 119 19.99 15.04 -13.17
N ASN A 120 19.83 16.15 -13.90
CA ASN A 120 20.75 17.29 -13.83
C ASN A 120 20.69 17.99 -12.47
N TYR A 121 19.51 18.07 -11.86
CA TYR A 121 19.36 18.59 -10.51
C TYR A 121 20.12 17.73 -9.49
N LEU A 122 19.96 16.40 -9.54
CA LEU A 122 20.69 15.47 -8.66
C LEU A 122 22.21 15.59 -8.85
N LEU A 123 22.69 15.74 -10.09
CA LEU A 123 24.12 15.96 -10.38
C LEU A 123 24.68 17.20 -9.67
N GLN A 124 23.88 18.27 -9.54
CA GLN A 124 24.28 19.51 -8.91
C GLN A 124 24.19 19.45 -7.38
N GLN A 125 23.16 18.79 -6.85
CA GLN A 125 22.92 18.73 -5.39
C GLN A 125 23.79 17.70 -4.66
N PHE A 126 24.26 16.66 -5.36
CA PHE A 126 24.99 15.54 -4.75
C PHE A 126 26.37 15.31 -5.40
N PRO A 127 27.29 16.29 -5.35
CA PRO A 127 28.55 16.22 -6.07
C PRO A 127 29.48 15.10 -5.59
N LEU A 128 29.46 14.73 -4.30
CA LEU A 128 30.30 13.64 -3.80
C LEU A 128 29.75 12.28 -4.25
N VAL A 129 28.43 12.07 -4.18
CA VAL A 129 27.79 10.87 -4.72
C VAL A 129 28.19 10.67 -6.18
N HIS A 130 28.05 11.71 -7.01
CA HIS A 130 28.38 11.62 -8.43
C HIS A 130 29.89 11.54 -8.73
N LYS A 131 30.74 11.87 -7.76
CA LYS A 131 32.19 11.72 -7.87
C LYS A 131 32.65 10.31 -7.48
N TYR A 132 32.03 9.70 -6.47
CA TYR A 132 32.54 8.46 -5.86
C TYR A 132 31.72 7.22 -6.20
N LEU A 133 30.43 7.36 -6.54
CA LEU A 133 29.60 6.24 -6.98
C LEU A 133 29.61 6.13 -8.50
N LYS A 134 29.53 4.89 -8.99
CA LYS A 134 29.27 4.64 -10.40
C LYS A 134 27.79 4.90 -10.67
N ARG A 135 27.49 5.87 -11.54
CA ARG A 135 26.13 6.17 -12.02
C ARG A 135 25.89 5.53 -13.38
N GLU A 136 24.75 4.86 -13.53
CA GLU A 136 24.25 4.29 -14.78
C GLU A 136 22.84 4.82 -15.03
N ILE A 137 22.57 5.26 -16.26
CA ILE A 137 21.20 5.60 -16.70
C ILE A 137 20.63 4.35 -17.36
N VAL A 138 19.55 3.82 -16.80
CA VAL A 138 18.92 2.57 -17.21
C VAL A 138 17.63 2.88 -17.96
N ASN A 139 17.46 2.27 -19.13
CA ASN A 139 16.33 2.54 -20.03
C ASN A 139 16.08 4.04 -20.24
N ASN A 140 17.14 4.83 -20.40
CA ASN A 140 17.18 6.30 -20.55
C ASN A 140 16.59 7.17 -19.42
N ALA A 141 15.65 6.70 -18.60
CA ALA A 141 14.96 7.52 -17.60
C ALA A 141 15.20 7.09 -16.14
N SER A 142 15.64 5.87 -15.88
CA SER A 142 15.93 5.38 -14.53
C SER A 142 17.40 5.52 -14.16
N LEU A 143 17.70 5.51 -12.86
CA LEU A 143 19.06 5.67 -12.34
C LEU A 143 19.47 4.50 -11.47
N LEU A 144 20.69 4.02 -11.68
CA LEU A 144 21.36 3.07 -10.80
C LEU A 144 22.67 3.69 -10.32
N TYR A 145 22.86 3.77 -9.01
CA TYR A 145 24.13 4.16 -8.41
C TYR A 145 24.75 2.98 -7.68
N THR A 146 26.05 2.77 -7.82
CA THR A 146 26.79 1.70 -7.13
C THR A 146 27.94 2.29 -6.33
N TRP A 147 27.90 2.11 -5.02
CA TRP A 147 29.01 2.36 -4.10
C TRP A 147 29.71 1.05 -3.78
N GLU A 148 30.84 0.83 -4.44
CA GLU A 148 31.58 -0.43 -4.32
C GLU A 148 32.11 -0.67 -2.90
N GLY A 149 31.78 -1.84 -2.35
CA GLY A 149 32.31 -2.30 -1.07
C GLY A 149 33.71 -2.89 -1.19
N LYS A 150 34.45 -2.89 -0.09
CA LYS A 150 35.78 -3.52 -0.01
C LYS A 150 35.75 -5.03 -0.21
N ASN A 151 34.70 -5.70 0.26
CA ASN A 151 34.57 -7.14 0.20
C ASN A 151 33.48 -7.55 -0.80
N GLN A 152 33.94 -7.92 -2.00
CA GLN A 152 33.10 -8.34 -3.12
C GLN A 152 32.39 -9.69 -2.91
N ASN A 153 32.71 -10.41 -1.82
CA ASN A 153 32.01 -11.66 -1.46
C ASN A 153 30.76 -11.42 -0.60
N LEU A 154 30.56 -10.21 -0.06
CA LEU A 154 29.36 -9.88 0.71
C LEU A 154 28.22 -9.50 -0.24
N LYS A 155 27.02 -10.02 0.02
CA LYS A 155 25.82 -9.65 -0.73
C LYS A 155 25.57 -8.13 -0.61
N PRO A 156 25.33 -7.41 -1.73
CA PRO A 156 25.01 -5.98 -1.70
C PRO A 156 23.67 -5.69 -1.00
N ILE A 157 23.43 -4.43 -0.68
CA ILE A 157 22.11 -3.93 -0.23
C ILE A 157 21.58 -2.94 -1.27
N ILE A 158 20.27 -2.96 -1.50
CA ILE A 158 19.57 -1.99 -2.36
C ILE A 158 18.75 -1.06 -1.48
N PHE A 159 18.89 0.24 -1.71
CA PHE A 159 17.87 1.23 -1.36
C PHE A 159 17.17 1.65 -2.66
N SER A 160 15.86 1.49 -2.68
CA SER A 160 14.98 1.78 -3.80
C SER A 160 14.11 3.00 -3.49
N ALA A 161 13.75 3.72 -4.53
CA ALA A 161 12.74 4.78 -4.56
C ALA A 161 12.35 5.02 -6.02
N HIS A 162 11.40 5.92 -6.26
CA HIS A 162 11.02 6.31 -7.62
C HIS A 162 11.11 7.82 -7.83
N ILE A 163 11.21 8.20 -9.10
CA ILE A 163 11.42 9.58 -9.55
C ILE A 163 10.10 10.26 -9.93
N ASP A 164 9.17 9.46 -10.45
CA ASP A 164 7.90 9.91 -10.98
C ASP A 164 6.91 10.32 -9.88
N VAL A 165 5.82 10.96 -10.30
CA VAL A 165 4.73 11.36 -9.43
C VAL A 165 3.42 11.28 -10.20
N VAL A 166 2.31 11.03 -9.50
CA VAL A 166 0.98 11.07 -10.12
C VAL A 166 0.59 12.48 -10.64
N PRO A 167 -0.32 12.55 -11.63
CA PRO A 167 -0.84 13.81 -12.13
C PRO A 167 -1.56 14.67 -11.07
N ILE A 168 -1.75 15.94 -11.41
CA ILE A 168 -2.61 16.85 -10.65
C ILE A 168 -3.94 16.98 -11.37
N GLU A 169 -5.03 16.81 -10.62
CA GLU A 169 -6.34 17.04 -11.20
C GLU A 169 -6.61 18.52 -11.42
N GLN A 170 -6.94 18.88 -12.68
CA GLN A 170 -7.04 20.28 -13.09
C GLN A 170 -8.12 21.04 -12.32
N ASN A 171 -9.20 20.35 -11.96
CA ASN A 171 -10.32 20.94 -11.22
C ASN A 171 -10.02 21.16 -9.72
N THR A 172 -8.98 20.52 -9.19
CA THR A 172 -8.62 20.62 -7.76
C THR A 172 -7.42 21.54 -7.51
N ILE A 173 -6.85 22.16 -8.54
CA ILE A 173 -5.70 23.08 -8.42
C ILE A 173 -5.95 24.18 -7.38
N ASN A 174 -7.18 24.70 -7.31
CA ASN A 174 -7.55 25.75 -6.34
C ASN A 174 -7.78 25.23 -4.91
N ASP A 175 -7.86 23.92 -4.72
CA ASP A 175 -7.99 23.28 -3.40
C ASP A 175 -6.61 23.05 -2.74
N TRP A 176 -5.52 23.23 -3.51
CA TRP A 176 -4.16 23.21 -2.98
C TRP A 176 -3.87 24.49 -2.20
N LYS A 177 -3.44 24.34 -0.94
CA LYS A 177 -2.96 25.40 -0.04
C LYS A 177 -1.78 26.15 -0.65
N TYR A 178 -0.86 25.42 -1.28
CA TYR A 178 0.28 25.94 -2.04
C TYR A 178 0.36 25.25 -3.40
N PRO A 179 0.86 25.91 -4.46
CA PRO A 179 0.91 25.29 -5.78
C PRO A 179 1.63 23.92 -5.76
N PRO A 180 1.10 22.89 -6.46
CA PRO A 180 1.55 21.50 -6.30
C PRO A 180 3.05 21.27 -6.50
N PHE A 181 3.69 22.03 -7.38
CA PHE A 181 5.13 21.93 -7.65
C PHE A 181 5.91 23.18 -7.18
N SER A 182 5.40 23.87 -6.15
CA SER A 182 6.13 25.00 -5.56
C SER A 182 7.30 24.55 -4.67
N GLY A 183 7.20 23.36 -4.07
CA GLY A 183 8.14 22.92 -3.03
C GLY A 183 8.16 23.88 -1.84
N PHE A 184 7.04 24.54 -1.54
CA PHE A 184 6.97 25.57 -0.51
C PHE A 184 7.31 25.00 0.87
N TYR A 185 8.30 25.60 1.54
CA TYR A 185 8.62 25.29 2.93
C TYR A 185 7.90 26.27 3.86
N ASP A 186 7.03 25.73 4.71
CA ASP A 186 6.30 26.42 5.76
C ASP A 186 7.10 26.32 7.07
N SER A 187 7.81 27.39 7.44
CA SER A 187 8.66 27.41 8.64
C SER A 187 7.88 27.36 9.95
N ASP A 188 6.59 27.70 9.93
CA ASP A 188 5.76 27.71 11.14
C ASP A 188 5.34 26.29 11.53
N THR A 189 5.20 25.40 10.54
CA THR A 189 4.84 23.98 10.75
C THR A 189 5.97 23.02 10.43
N ASP A 190 7.15 23.54 10.06
CA ASP A 190 8.31 22.78 9.62
C ASP A 190 7.98 21.78 8.48
N THR A 191 7.23 22.22 7.49
CA THR A 191 6.62 21.32 6.49
C THR A 191 6.95 21.77 5.06
N ILE A 192 7.36 20.83 4.21
CA ILE A 192 7.41 21.05 2.75
C ILE A 192 6.12 20.57 2.12
N TRP A 193 5.53 21.42 1.28
CA TRP A 193 4.30 21.15 0.55
C TRP A 193 4.55 20.96 -0.93
N GLY A 194 3.92 19.94 -1.51
CA GLY A 194 3.90 19.69 -2.95
C GLY A 194 3.82 18.21 -3.31
N ARG A 195 3.46 17.94 -4.56
CA ARG A 195 3.37 16.58 -5.12
C ARG A 195 4.75 15.92 -5.15
N GLY A 196 4.83 14.71 -4.62
CA GLY A 196 6.07 13.97 -4.43
C GLY A 196 6.79 14.25 -3.12
N SER A 197 6.22 15.06 -2.22
CA SER A 197 6.83 15.31 -0.91
C SER A 197 6.69 14.12 0.04
N PHE A 198 5.66 13.30 -0.11
CA PHE A 198 5.60 12.01 0.59
C PHE A 198 5.94 10.84 -0.34
N ASP A 199 5.55 10.92 -1.62
CA ASP A 199 5.55 9.77 -2.52
C ASP A 199 6.24 10.08 -3.87
N ALA A 200 7.52 9.77 -4.06
CA ALA A 200 8.48 9.28 -3.04
C ALA A 200 9.81 10.05 -3.06
N LYS A 201 9.80 11.31 -3.52
CA LYS A 201 11.04 12.10 -3.64
C LYS A 201 11.68 12.38 -2.28
N ASN A 202 10.91 12.38 -1.18
CA ASN A 202 11.49 12.42 0.18
C ASN A 202 12.47 11.27 0.40
N LEU A 203 12.10 10.04 0.04
CA LEU A 203 12.90 8.85 0.27
C LEU A 203 14.13 8.85 -0.65
N LEU A 204 13.95 9.19 -1.93
CA LEU A 204 15.05 9.34 -2.90
C LEU A 204 16.08 10.37 -2.42
N ILE A 205 15.63 11.56 -2.04
CA ILE A 205 16.51 12.63 -1.56
C ILE A 205 17.16 12.24 -0.24
N ALA A 206 16.44 11.59 0.67
CA ALA A 206 16.99 11.16 1.94
C ALA A 206 18.13 10.14 1.78
N GLN A 207 17.98 9.18 0.87
CA GLN A 207 19.00 8.19 0.55
C GLN A 207 20.26 8.82 -0.06
N LEU A 208 20.10 9.77 -0.98
CA LEU A 208 21.23 10.48 -1.58
C LEU A 208 21.92 11.39 -0.56
N GLU A 209 21.18 12.09 0.30
CA GLU A 209 21.75 12.94 1.36
C GLU A 209 22.54 12.14 2.38
N ALA A 210 22.05 10.97 2.80
CA ALA A 210 22.76 10.07 3.71
C ALA A 210 24.14 9.65 3.14
N ILE A 211 24.18 9.27 1.86
CA ILE A 211 25.44 8.87 1.22
C ILE A 211 26.36 10.08 1.00
N GLU A 212 25.82 11.21 0.55
CA GLU A 212 26.59 12.46 0.39
C GLU A 212 27.24 12.88 1.72
N HIS A 213 26.50 12.80 2.82
CA HIS A 213 26.99 13.08 4.16
C HIS A 213 28.10 12.11 4.58
N LEU A 214 27.90 10.80 4.49
CA LEU A 214 28.94 9.79 4.77
C LEU A 214 30.23 10.02 3.96
N LEU A 215 30.11 10.36 2.66
CA LEU A 215 31.25 10.65 1.80
C LEU A 215 31.97 11.94 2.23
N SER A 216 31.23 12.94 2.72
CA SER A 216 31.78 14.22 3.17
C SER A 216 32.70 14.08 4.40
N LEU A 217 32.46 13.07 5.23
CA LEU A 217 33.28 12.77 6.42
C LEU A 217 34.68 12.25 6.06
N LYS A 218 34.91 11.78 4.82
CA LYS A 218 36.20 11.30 4.26
C LYS A 218 36.91 10.21 5.10
N ARG A 219 36.17 9.48 5.93
CA ARG A 219 36.72 8.47 6.85
C ARG A 219 35.93 7.17 6.85
N PHE A 220 34.84 7.10 6.11
CA PHE A 220 34.01 5.91 5.98
C PHE A 220 34.19 5.26 4.61
N THR A 221 34.14 3.94 4.61
CA THR A 221 34.18 3.09 3.42
C THR A 221 33.34 1.86 3.72
N THR A 222 32.53 1.44 2.77
CA THR A 222 31.62 0.32 2.95
C THR A 222 32.36 -1.01 2.79
N GLU A 223 31.99 -2.00 3.60
CA GLU A 223 32.49 -3.38 3.52
C GLU A 223 31.76 -4.14 2.41
N ARG A 224 30.45 -3.91 2.25
CA ARG A 224 29.65 -4.46 1.15
C ARG A 224 29.21 -3.38 0.18
N THR A 225 28.89 -3.78 -1.04
CA THR A 225 28.38 -2.85 -2.05
C THR A 225 27.00 -2.31 -1.67
N ILE A 226 26.79 -1.02 -1.86
CA ILE A 226 25.50 -0.35 -1.68
C ILE A 226 25.02 0.09 -3.05
N ILE A 227 23.75 -0.22 -3.35
CA ILE A 227 23.11 0.11 -4.61
C ILE A 227 21.95 1.06 -4.31
N LEU A 228 21.88 2.17 -5.04
CA LEU A 228 20.68 2.99 -5.12
C LEU A 228 19.99 2.72 -6.45
N SER A 229 18.70 2.37 -6.40
CA SER A 229 17.90 1.98 -7.56
C SER A 229 16.69 2.90 -7.68
N TYR A 230 16.66 3.77 -8.69
CA TYR A 230 15.60 4.77 -8.86
C TYR A 230 14.75 4.52 -10.11
N GLY A 231 13.54 4.01 -9.88
CA GLY A 231 12.49 3.80 -10.89
C GLY A 231 12.01 5.11 -11.50
N SER A 232 11.45 5.05 -12.71
CA SER A 232 10.98 6.22 -13.46
C SER A 232 9.49 6.20 -13.77
N ASP A 233 8.78 5.15 -13.37
CA ASP A 233 7.37 4.91 -13.69
C ASP A 233 6.67 4.01 -12.65
N GLU A 234 7.05 4.10 -11.37
CA GLU A 234 6.45 3.31 -10.26
C GLU A 234 4.94 3.45 -10.24
N GLU A 235 4.44 4.68 -10.40
CA GLU A 235 3.01 5.03 -10.28
C GLU A 235 2.14 4.41 -11.39
N THR A 236 2.78 3.75 -12.37
CA THR A 236 2.16 2.99 -13.47
C THR A 236 2.59 1.52 -13.47
N GLY A 237 3.28 1.08 -12.42
CA GLY A 237 3.67 -0.31 -12.16
C GLY A 237 5.13 -0.65 -12.50
N GLY A 238 5.97 0.32 -12.84
CA GLY A 238 7.43 0.18 -12.92
C GLY A 238 7.98 -0.61 -14.12
N LEU A 239 7.26 -0.67 -15.25
CA LEU A 239 7.64 -1.48 -16.40
C LEU A 239 8.83 -0.91 -17.17
N GLN A 240 8.98 0.41 -17.20
CA GLN A 240 10.09 1.10 -17.87
C GLN A 240 11.29 1.28 -16.94
N GLY A 241 11.06 1.43 -15.63
CA GLY A 241 12.08 1.66 -14.62
C GLY A 241 12.47 0.40 -13.86
N ALA A 242 11.74 0.08 -12.79
CA ALA A 242 12.08 -1.01 -11.87
C ALA A 242 12.27 -2.37 -12.56
N HIS A 243 11.48 -2.70 -13.59
CA HIS A 243 11.67 -3.91 -14.37
C HIS A 243 13.07 -3.99 -15.02
N HIS A 244 13.51 -2.90 -15.65
CA HIS A 244 14.82 -2.84 -16.32
C HIS A 244 15.97 -2.78 -15.31
N LEU A 245 15.78 -2.08 -14.19
CA LEU A 245 16.73 -2.04 -13.07
C LEU A 245 16.91 -3.42 -12.45
N ALA A 246 15.80 -4.09 -12.10
CA ALA A 246 15.82 -5.42 -11.51
C ALA A 246 16.45 -6.44 -12.46
N LYS A 247 16.14 -6.37 -13.77
CA LYS A 247 16.80 -7.21 -14.79
C LYS A 247 18.31 -6.97 -14.83
N LEU A 248 18.76 -5.72 -14.88
CA LEU A 248 20.19 -5.39 -14.88
C LEU A 248 20.91 -5.92 -13.63
N ILE A 249 20.29 -5.80 -12.45
CA ILE A 249 20.83 -6.29 -11.19
C ILE A 249 20.84 -7.82 -11.16
N LEU A 250 19.77 -8.46 -11.60
CA LEU A 250 19.67 -9.92 -11.68
C LEU A 250 20.73 -10.49 -12.63
N ASP A 251 20.93 -9.89 -13.81
CA ASP A 251 21.96 -10.29 -14.77
C ASP A 251 23.37 -10.11 -14.20
N ARG A 252 23.58 -9.10 -13.34
CA ARG A 252 24.89 -8.75 -12.76
C ARG A 252 25.27 -9.61 -11.56
N TYR A 253 24.32 -9.85 -10.65
CA TYR A 253 24.60 -10.48 -9.36
C TYR A 253 23.99 -11.88 -9.23
N GLY A 254 22.98 -12.23 -10.05
CA GLY A 254 22.28 -13.50 -10.01
C GLY A 254 21.05 -13.51 -9.11
N GLN A 255 20.34 -14.63 -9.08
CA GLN A 255 19.14 -14.82 -8.26
C GLN A 255 19.47 -14.90 -6.76
N ASP A 256 18.66 -14.27 -5.91
CA ASP A 256 18.86 -14.21 -4.45
C ASP A 256 20.26 -13.72 -4.03
N SER A 257 20.85 -12.81 -4.80
CA SER A 257 22.24 -12.34 -4.63
C SER A 257 22.36 -11.06 -3.80
N ILE A 258 21.23 -10.42 -3.51
CA ILE A 258 21.16 -9.18 -2.71
C ILE A 258 20.73 -9.53 -1.28
N LEU A 259 21.38 -8.93 -0.29
CA LEU A 259 21.13 -9.18 1.13
C LEU A 259 19.73 -8.69 1.53
N ALA A 260 19.42 -7.46 1.14
CA ALA A 260 18.16 -6.79 1.44
C ALA A 260 17.87 -5.69 0.43
N LEU A 261 16.59 -5.45 0.18
CA LEU A 261 16.08 -4.28 -0.53
C LEU A 261 15.16 -3.49 0.41
N PHE A 262 15.40 -2.19 0.48
CA PHE A 262 14.54 -1.23 1.17
C PHE A 262 13.82 -0.39 0.14
N ASP A 263 12.50 -0.30 0.25
CA ASP A 263 11.64 0.43 -0.68
C ASP A 263 10.68 1.35 0.09
N GLU A 264 9.92 2.14 -0.65
CA GLU A 264 8.85 2.95 -0.08
C GLU A 264 7.83 2.11 0.70
N GLY A 265 7.14 2.74 1.65
CA GLY A 265 6.15 2.02 2.44
C GLY A 265 5.71 2.80 3.67
N ALA A 266 5.39 2.08 4.73
CA ALA A 266 5.00 2.70 5.98
C ALA A 266 6.21 3.26 6.75
N GLY A 267 5.94 3.85 7.91
CA GLY A 267 6.97 4.37 8.80
C GLY A 267 6.65 4.08 10.26
N ILE A 268 7.05 5.00 11.12
CA ILE A 268 6.77 4.97 12.54
C ILE A 268 5.44 5.70 12.78
N ILE A 269 4.42 4.94 13.19
CA ILE A 269 3.05 5.44 13.31
C ILE A 269 2.80 5.84 14.79
N PRO A 270 2.52 7.12 15.08
CA PRO A 270 2.05 7.52 16.41
C PRO A 270 0.65 6.96 16.65
N LEU A 271 0.44 6.32 17.80
CA LEU A 271 -0.88 5.87 18.22
C LEU A 271 -1.69 7.02 18.82
N LYS A 272 -3.00 6.82 19.02
CA LYS A 272 -3.95 7.87 19.44
C LYS A 272 -3.65 8.54 20.78
N ASP A 273 -2.80 7.94 21.62
CA ASP A 273 -2.34 8.54 22.88
C ASP A 273 -1.16 9.51 22.70
N ASN A 274 -0.63 9.64 21.47
CA ASN A 274 0.52 10.46 21.09
C ASN A 274 1.77 10.20 21.95
N LYS A 275 1.85 9.04 22.60
CA LYS A 275 2.97 8.65 23.45
C LYS A 275 3.57 7.32 23.02
N THR A 276 2.75 6.44 22.45
CA THR A 276 3.18 5.15 21.93
C THR A 276 3.31 5.20 20.42
N PHE A 277 4.37 4.61 19.91
CA PHE A 277 4.71 4.54 18.49
C PHE A 277 4.88 3.09 18.08
N VAL A 278 4.46 2.77 16.85
CA VAL A 278 4.70 1.47 16.25
C VAL A 278 5.38 1.66 14.90
N ALA A 279 6.60 1.16 14.75
CA ALA A 279 7.26 1.04 13.45
C ALA A 279 6.62 -0.10 12.68
N ALA A 280 5.82 0.24 11.66
CA ALA A 280 5.18 -0.71 10.77
C ALA A 280 6.12 -1.00 9.61
N ILE A 281 6.91 -2.07 9.71
CA ILE A 281 7.84 -2.47 8.65
C ILE A 281 7.09 -3.42 7.71
N LEU A 282 6.72 -2.94 6.52
CA LEU A 282 5.93 -3.76 5.62
C LEU A 282 6.81 -4.86 5.01
N ASN A 283 6.47 -6.12 5.27
CA ASN A 283 7.26 -7.28 4.88
C ASN A 283 6.56 -8.16 3.82
N THR A 284 5.39 -7.75 3.36
CA THR A 284 4.59 -8.38 2.29
C THR A 284 3.53 -7.40 1.79
N GLU A 285 2.91 -7.74 0.68
CA GLU A 285 1.86 -6.99 0.00
C GLU A 285 0.79 -7.94 -0.50
N LYS A 286 -0.43 -7.42 -0.64
CA LYS A 286 -1.54 -8.15 -1.27
C LYS A 286 -1.22 -8.44 -2.73
N GLY A 287 -1.87 -9.46 -3.30
CA GLY A 287 -1.83 -9.66 -4.75
C GLY A 287 -2.74 -8.67 -5.47
N TYR A 288 -2.74 -8.71 -6.79
CA TYR A 288 -3.52 -7.82 -7.64
C TYR A 288 -4.11 -8.59 -8.83
N LEU A 289 -5.33 -8.23 -9.25
CA LEU A 289 -5.93 -8.79 -10.45
C LEU A 289 -6.99 -7.86 -11.05
N ASP A 290 -6.79 -7.48 -12.30
CA ASP A 290 -7.81 -6.82 -13.12
C ASP A 290 -8.45 -7.81 -14.08
N LEU A 291 -9.77 -7.95 -13.95
CA LEU A 291 -10.59 -8.74 -14.86
C LEU A 291 -11.44 -7.82 -15.73
N SER A 292 -11.22 -7.89 -17.04
CA SER A 292 -12.13 -7.35 -18.04
C SER A 292 -13.20 -8.39 -18.36
N ILE A 293 -14.46 -8.02 -18.12
CA ILE A 293 -15.61 -8.88 -18.36
C ILE A 293 -16.39 -8.31 -19.53
N GLN A 294 -16.55 -9.09 -20.58
CA GLN A 294 -17.34 -8.70 -21.75
C GLN A 294 -18.50 -9.68 -21.95
N LEU A 295 -19.72 -9.16 -21.90
CA LEU A 295 -20.92 -9.87 -22.31
C LEU A 295 -21.19 -9.54 -23.78
N SER A 296 -21.18 -10.56 -24.63
CA SER A 296 -21.33 -10.38 -26.08
C SER A 296 -22.29 -11.40 -26.69
N GLY A 297 -22.94 -11.03 -27.80
CA GLY A 297 -23.76 -11.94 -28.59
C GLY A 297 -24.73 -11.19 -29.48
N THR A 298 -24.94 -11.68 -30.70
CA THR A 298 -25.78 -11.03 -31.72
C THR A 298 -26.89 -11.95 -32.19
N GLY A 299 -27.99 -11.36 -32.65
CA GLY A 299 -29.10 -12.09 -33.26
C GLY A 299 -30.30 -12.31 -32.33
N PRO A 300 -31.23 -13.22 -32.71
CA PRO A 300 -32.53 -13.36 -32.06
C PRO A 300 -32.42 -13.61 -30.56
N GLY A 301 -33.21 -12.89 -29.77
CA GLY A 301 -33.23 -13.02 -28.32
C GLY A 301 -32.05 -12.39 -27.58
N ARG A 302 -31.14 -11.68 -28.28
CA ARG A 302 -29.99 -10.96 -27.69
C ARG A 302 -30.03 -9.48 -27.99
N THR A 303 -30.11 -9.15 -29.28
CA THR A 303 -29.98 -7.79 -29.81
C THR A 303 -31.17 -7.46 -30.70
N GLY A 304 -31.41 -6.17 -30.96
CA GLY A 304 -32.55 -5.74 -31.76
C GLY A 304 -33.01 -4.32 -31.44
N HIS A 305 -34.22 -3.99 -31.93
CA HIS A 305 -34.83 -2.68 -31.71
C HIS A 305 -35.45 -2.59 -30.32
N SER A 306 -35.24 -1.49 -29.61
CA SER A 306 -35.71 -1.32 -28.21
C SER A 306 -37.25 -1.36 -28.04
N SER A 307 -38.02 -1.29 -29.12
CA SER A 307 -39.50 -1.41 -29.06
C SER A 307 -40.00 -2.85 -28.92
N GLN A 308 -39.15 -3.84 -29.19
CA GLN A 308 -39.43 -5.26 -29.03
C GLN A 308 -38.21 -5.93 -28.38
N PRO A 309 -37.89 -5.58 -27.13
CA PRO A 309 -36.71 -6.13 -26.48
C PRO A 309 -36.93 -7.61 -26.13
N PRO A 310 -35.85 -8.41 -26.06
CA PRO A 310 -35.90 -9.70 -25.39
C PRO A 310 -36.15 -9.49 -23.88
N ASP A 311 -36.48 -10.58 -23.18
CA ASP A 311 -36.74 -10.54 -21.73
C ASP A 311 -35.59 -9.90 -20.93
N HIS A 312 -34.35 -10.07 -21.41
CA HIS A 312 -33.15 -9.50 -20.80
C HIS A 312 -32.15 -9.02 -21.84
N THR A 313 -31.58 -7.83 -21.62
CA THR A 313 -30.51 -7.25 -22.43
C THR A 313 -29.14 -7.65 -21.86
N HIS A 314 -28.07 -7.49 -22.65
CA HIS A 314 -26.70 -7.65 -22.13
C HIS A 314 -26.44 -6.75 -20.91
N ILE A 315 -26.96 -5.52 -20.91
CA ILE A 315 -26.85 -4.59 -19.76
C ILE A 315 -27.57 -5.15 -18.54
N GLY A 316 -28.78 -5.71 -18.72
CA GLY A 316 -29.53 -6.33 -17.62
C GLY A 316 -28.81 -7.53 -17.02
N VAL A 317 -28.22 -8.38 -17.86
CA VAL A 317 -27.43 -9.54 -17.41
C VAL A 317 -26.14 -9.10 -16.72
N ALA A 318 -25.43 -8.11 -17.27
CA ALA A 318 -24.25 -7.52 -16.66
C ALA A 318 -24.60 -6.90 -15.30
N GLY A 319 -25.72 -6.19 -15.19
CA GLY A 319 -26.21 -5.63 -13.93
C GLY A 319 -26.51 -6.69 -12.87
N GLU A 320 -27.04 -7.86 -13.24
CA GLU A 320 -27.21 -8.98 -12.31
C GLU A 320 -25.88 -9.57 -11.87
N LEU A 321 -24.90 -9.68 -12.79
CA LEU A 321 -23.56 -10.18 -12.46
C LEU A 321 -22.80 -9.22 -11.54
N ILE A 322 -22.82 -7.92 -11.83
CA ILE A 322 -22.25 -6.87 -10.97
C ILE A 322 -22.93 -6.88 -9.60
N SER A 323 -24.27 -6.97 -9.56
CA SER A 323 -25.01 -7.08 -8.30
C SER A 323 -24.64 -8.34 -7.52
N ALA A 324 -24.37 -9.46 -8.20
CA ALA A 324 -23.93 -10.69 -7.56
C ALA A 324 -22.53 -10.56 -6.97
N LEU A 325 -21.60 -9.90 -7.69
CA LEU A 325 -20.26 -9.60 -7.18
C LEU A 325 -20.35 -8.78 -5.90
N GLU A 326 -21.06 -7.64 -5.92
CA GLU A 326 -21.23 -6.76 -4.76
C GLU A 326 -21.93 -7.44 -3.57
N LYS A 327 -22.92 -8.29 -3.86
CA LYS A 327 -23.69 -9.00 -2.82
C LYS A 327 -22.92 -10.14 -2.16
N PHE A 328 -21.98 -10.75 -2.88
CA PHE A 328 -21.21 -11.91 -2.43
C PHE A 328 -19.71 -11.61 -2.44
N PRO A 329 -19.25 -10.66 -1.60
CA PRO A 329 -17.83 -10.34 -1.51
C PRO A 329 -17.05 -11.52 -0.93
N PHE A 330 -15.74 -11.53 -1.17
CA PHE A 330 -14.83 -12.46 -0.52
C PHE A 330 -14.98 -12.40 1.00
N LYS A 331 -14.91 -13.59 1.63
CA LYS A 331 -14.98 -13.71 3.08
C LYS A 331 -13.65 -13.29 3.68
N SER A 332 -13.70 -12.70 4.88
CA SER A 332 -12.48 -12.51 5.66
C SER A 332 -11.87 -13.86 6.04
N ASN A 333 -10.56 -13.96 5.82
CA ASN A 333 -9.68 -15.03 6.25
C ASN A 333 -8.72 -14.48 7.33
N PHE A 334 -9.28 -13.97 8.42
CA PHE A 334 -8.44 -13.52 9.53
C PHE A 334 -7.63 -14.69 10.10
N LYS A 335 -6.32 -14.49 10.18
CA LYS A 335 -5.36 -15.39 10.79
C LYS A 335 -4.38 -14.60 11.63
N VAL A 336 -3.97 -15.16 12.76
CA VAL A 336 -2.90 -14.58 13.59
C VAL A 336 -1.53 -14.58 12.91
N THR A 337 -1.36 -15.31 11.79
CA THR A 337 -0.16 -15.31 10.95
C THR A 337 -0.06 -14.11 10.01
N ASN A 338 -1.16 -13.39 9.78
CA ASN A 338 -1.15 -12.20 8.93
C ASN A 338 -0.36 -11.07 9.62
N PRO A 339 0.64 -10.45 8.96
CA PRO A 339 1.51 -9.45 9.59
C PRO A 339 0.78 -8.27 10.26
N THR A 340 -0.37 -7.83 9.73
CA THR A 340 -1.17 -6.77 10.37
C THR A 340 -1.56 -7.11 11.82
N TYR A 341 -1.64 -8.40 12.17
CA TYR A 341 -1.91 -8.83 13.53
C TYR A 341 -0.81 -8.42 14.50
N GLU A 342 0.47 -8.41 14.11
CA GLU A 342 1.57 -7.99 14.99
C GLU A 342 1.48 -6.51 15.34
N PHE A 343 1.13 -5.65 14.38
CA PHE A 343 0.82 -4.24 14.65
C PHE A 343 -0.30 -4.09 15.69
N LEU A 344 -1.39 -4.87 15.53
CA LEU A 344 -2.51 -4.89 16.48
C LEU A 344 -2.07 -5.36 17.87
N ASN A 345 -1.15 -6.33 17.97
CA ASN A 345 -0.62 -6.78 19.26
C ASN A 345 0.20 -5.68 19.94
N CYS A 346 1.09 -5.00 19.22
CA CYS A 346 1.87 -3.90 19.77
C CYS A 346 0.96 -2.77 20.28
N ALA A 347 -0.04 -2.38 19.48
CA ALA A 347 -1.01 -1.38 19.88
C ALA A 347 -1.83 -1.82 21.11
N ALA A 348 -2.28 -3.07 21.15
CA ALA A 348 -3.03 -3.63 22.27
C ALA A 348 -2.21 -3.72 23.56
N GLU A 349 -0.92 -4.03 23.45
CA GLU A 349 -0.04 -4.22 24.59
C GLU A 349 0.41 -2.91 25.22
N HIS A 350 0.66 -1.88 24.41
CA HIS A 350 1.36 -0.68 24.86
C HIS A 350 0.54 0.60 24.81
N SER A 351 -0.49 0.71 23.98
CA SER A 351 -1.27 1.94 23.93
C SER A 351 -2.13 2.11 25.19
N LEU A 352 -2.00 3.27 25.82
CA LEU A 352 -2.79 3.64 27.00
C LEU A 352 -4.28 3.84 26.66
N SER A 353 -4.57 4.16 25.40
CA SER A 353 -5.92 4.41 24.89
C SER A 353 -6.62 3.15 24.36
N PHE A 354 -5.97 1.99 24.40
CA PHE A 354 -6.50 0.78 23.75
C PHE A 354 -7.69 0.18 24.52
N PRO A 355 -8.81 -0.17 23.84
CA PRO A 355 -9.96 -0.76 24.52
C PRO A 355 -9.63 -2.13 25.16
N LYS A 356 -9.83 -2.28 26.48
CA LYS A 356 -9.45 -3.48 27.25
C LYS A 356 -10.06 -4.79 26.77
N TYR A 357 -11.30 -4.75 26.25
CA TYR A 357 -11.94 -5.94 25.70
C TYR A 357 -11.28 -6.39 24.38
N LEU A 358 -10.81 -5.45 23.55
CA LEU A 358 -10.04 -5.76 22.34
C LEU A 358 -8.65 -6.25 22.69
N GLU A 359 -8.00 -5.64 23.70
CA GLU A 359 -6.70 -6.09 24.18
C GLU A 359 -6.76 -7.57 24.59
N TRP A 360 -7.74 -7.94 25.44
CA TRP A 360 -7.93 -9.32 25.85
C TRP A 360 -8.15 -10.26 24.66
N LEU A 361 -8.98 -9.84 23.70
CA LEU A 361 -9.33 -10.65 22.53
C LEU A 361 -8.11 -10.87 21.62
N ILE A 362 -7.33 -9.81 21.37
CA ILE A 362 -6.09 -9.85 20.60
C ILE A 362 -5.08 -10.79 21.27
N ARG A 363 -4.80 -10.61 22.56
CA ARG A 363 -3.83 -11.47 23.28
C ARG A 363 -4.26 -12.94 23.30
N THR A 364 -5.56 -13.21 23.41
CA THR A 364 -6.10 -14.57 23.50
C THR A 364 -6.14 -15.28 22.14
N ALA A 365 -6.32 -14.55 21.05
CA ALA A 365 -6.46 -15.10 19.70
C ALA A 365 -5.27 -16.00 19.27
N ARG A 366 -4.03 -15.72 19.72
CA ARG A 366 -2.84 -16.52 19.39
C ARG A 366 -2.96 -18.00 19.73
N ASN A 367 -3.65 -18.31 20.83
CA ASN A 367 -3.70 -19.66 21.40
C ASN A 367 -5.13 -20.19 21.50
N ASN A 368 -6.13 -19.48 20.95
CA ASN A 368 -7.53 -19.83 21.07
C ASN A 368 -8.30 -19.49 19.78
N SER A 369 -8.71 -20.53 19.05
CA SER A 369 -9.42 -20.39 17.77
C SER A 369 -10.80 -19.72 17.88
N VAL A 370 -11.45 -19.78 19.04
CA VAL A 370 -12.73 -19.10 19.26
C VAL A 370 -12.50 -17.59 19.40
N ALA A 371 -11.46 -17.19 20.14
CA ALA A 371 -11.06 -15.78 20.24
C ALA A 371 -10.56 -15.25 18.89
N GLU A 372 -9.78 -16.04 18.15
CA GLU A 372 -9.34 -15.72 16.78
C GLU A 372 -10.54 -15.48 15.85
N TYR A 373 -11.52 -16.38 15.85
CA TYR A 373 -12.73 -16.22 15.05
C TYR A 373 -13.55 -14.98 15.45
N ALA A 374 -13.72 -14.75 16.75
CA ALA A 374 -14.44 -13.58 17.25
C ALA A 374 -13.73 -12.26 16.91
N LEU A 375 -12.39 -12.23 17.01
CA LEU A 375 -11.57 -11.09 16.61
C LEU A 375 -11.70 -10.83 15.11
N GLY A 376 -11.58 -11.88 14.29
CA GLY A 376 -11.77 -11.79 12.85
C GLY A 376 -13.12 -11.19 12.49
N LYS A 377 -14.22 -11.62 13.14
CA LYS A 377 -15.56 -11.04 12.93
C LYS A 377 -15.64 -9.56 13.33
N LEU A 378 -14.94 -9.18 14.40
CA LEU A 378 -14.92 -7.79 14.84
C LEU A 378 -14.16 -6.91 13.86
N LEU A 379 -12.94 -7.30 13.47
CA LEU A 379 -12.10 -6.56 12.52
C LEU A 379 -12.78 -6.46 11.16
N ASP A 380 -13.51 -7.50 10.75
CA ASP A 380 -14.27 -7.51 9.51
C ASP A 380 -15.42 -6.48 9.45
N ALA A 381 -15.91 -6.07 10.62
CA ALA A 381 -16.93 -5.03 10.75
C ALA A 381 -16.34 -3.61 10.81
N GLN A 382 -15.01 -3.45 10.85
CA GLN A 382 -14.32 -2.17 10.95
C GLN A 382 -13.67 -1.78 9.62
N ASN A 383 -14.12 -0.71 8.97
CA ASN A 383 -13.61 -0.31 7.65
C ASN A 383 -12.08 -0.15 7.60
N GLY A 384 -11.45 0.32 8.68
CA GLY A 384 -9.99 0.50 8.74
C GLY A 384 -9.18 -0.80 8.75
N PHE A 385 -9.77 -1.94 9.13
CA PHE A 385 -9.06 -3.24 9.20
C PHE A 385 -9.63 -4.30 8.26
N LYS A 386 -10.89 -4.15 7.86
CA LYS A 386 -11.64 -5.09 7.04
C LYS A 386 -10.85 -5.54 5.80
N TYR A 387 -10.16 -4.62 5.14
CA TYR A 387 -9.52 -4.86 3.85
C TYR A 387 -8.14 -5.55 3.92
N TYR A 388 -7.55 -5.68 5.11
CA TYR A 388 -6.26 -6.37 5.33
C TYR A 388 -6.38 -7.90 5.36
N PHE A 389 -7.58 -8.42 5.63
CA PHE A 389 -7.81 -9.86 5.88
C PHE A 389 -8.78 -10.49 4.88
N ARG A 390 -8.96 -9.91 3.70
CA ARG A 390 -9.82 -10.44 2.63
C ARG A 390 -9.34 -9.98 1.27
N THR A 391 -9.69 -10.71 0.22
CA THR A 391 -9.61 -10.17 -1.14
C THR A 391 -10.65 -9.06 -1.27
N THR A 392 -10.24 -7.92 -1.79
CA THR A 392 -11.16 -6.82 -2.12
C THR A 392 -11.49 -6.87 -3.60
N GLN A 393 -12.64 -6.30 -3.95
CA GLN A 393 -13.07 -6.17 -5.33
C GLN A 393 -13.75 -4.80 -5.48
N ALA A 394 -13.55 -4.16 -6.63
CA ALA A 394 -14.20 -2.92 -7.01
C ALA A 394 -14.55 -2.98 -8.50
N ILE A 395 -15.74 -2.48 -8.88
CA ILE A 395 -16.14 -2.34 -10.28
C ILE A 395 -15.98 -0.87 -10.65
N ASP A 396 -14.93 -0.56 -11.39
CA ASP A 396 -14.49 0.81 -11.59
C ASP A 396 -14.93 1.38 -12.94
N VAL A 397 -15.06 0.52 -13.96
CA VAL A 397 -15.36 0.93 -15.34
C VAL A 397 -16.49 0.07 -15.91
N ILE A 398 -17.43 0.69 -16.63
CA ILE A 398 -18.49 0.01 -17.37
C ILE A 398 -18.82 0.75 -18.68
N HIS A 399 -18.89 0.02 -19.79
CA HIS A 399 -19.36 0.55 -21.08
C HIS A 399 -20.42 -0.34 -21.72
N GLY A 400 -21.42 0.29 -22.37
CA GLY A 400 -22.44 -0.43 -23.13
C GLY A 400 -23.52 0.50 -23.70
N GLY A 401 -23.95 0.20 -24.92
CA GLY A 401 -25.01 0.94 -25.62
C GLY A 401 -24.50 2.20 -26.33
N ASN A 402 -25.01 2.43 -27.54
CA ASN A 402 -24.61 3.59 -28.36
C ASN A 402 -25.75 4.63 -28.51
N LYS A 403 -27.00 4.19 -28.45
CA LYS A 403 -28.20 5.04 -28.58
C LYS A 403 -29.42 4.34 -27.99
N ALA A 404 -30.45 5.11 -27.62
CA ALA A 404 -31.62 4.61 -26.88
C ALA A 404 -32.47 3.56 -27.62
N ASN A 405 -32.50 3.57 -28.96
CA ASN A 405 -33.39 2.70 -29.76
C ASN A 405 -32.73 1.43 -30.31
N ALA A 406 -31.48 1.15 -29.94
CA ALA A 406 -30.77 -0.06 -30.33
C ALA A 406 -30.22 -0.76 -29.09
N LEU A 407 -30.57 -2.03 -28.93
CA LEU A 407 -30.01 -2.84 -27.85
C LEU A 407 -28.52 -3.11 -28.13
N PRO A 408 -27.65 -2.96 -27.11
CA PRO A 408 -26.22 -3.19 -27.29
C PRO A 408 -25.93 -4.64 -27.68
N GLU A 409 -24.92 -4.84 -28.51
CA GLU A 409 -24.41 -6.16 -28.89
C GLU A 409 -23.31 -6.65 -27.94
N SER A 410 -22.72 -5.72 -27.20
CA SER A 410 -21.68 -5.96 -26.22
C SER A 410 -21.83 -4.99 -25.05
N VAL A 411 -21.49 -5.47 -23.86
CA VAL A 411 -21.31 -4.68 -22.63
C VAL A 411 -20.02 -5.15 -21.98
N ASN A 412 -19.18 -4.22 -21.55
CA ASN A 412 -17.97 -4.56 -20.81
C ASN A 412 -17.95 -3.85 -19.46
N PHE A 413 -17.26 -4.45 -18.50
CA PHE A 413 -16.91 -3.81 -17.24
C PHE A 413 -15.61 -4.38 -16.68
N LEU A 414 -14.89 -3.58 -15.91
CA LEU A 414 -13.62 -3.95 -15.29
C LEU A 414 -13.83 -4.17 -13.79
N VAL A 415 -13.25 -5.24 -13.26
CA VAL A 415 -13.24 -5.55 -11.83
C VAL A 415 -11.81 -5.61 -11.33
N ASN A 416 -11.43 -4.64 -10.50
CA ASN A 416 -10.15 -4.62 -9.80
C ASN A 416 -10.21 -5.48 -8.55
N HIS A 417 -9.14 -6.19 -8.23
CA HIS A 417 -8.99 -6.96 -7.01
C HIS A 417 -7.65 -6.70 -6.33
N ARG A 418 -7.68 -6.59 -4.98
CA ARG A 418 -6.48 -6.75 -4.13
C ARG A 418 -6.59 -8.06 -3.36
N ILE A 419 -5.76 -9.02 -3.72
CA ILE A 419 -5.85 -10.43 -3.30
C ILE A 419 -5.26 -10.62 -1.91
N GLU A 420 -5.98 -11.30 -1.03
CA GLU A 420 -5.50 -11.67 0.31
C GLU A 420 -4.24 -12.54 0.25
N ILE A 421 -3.34 -12.40 1.23
CA ILE A 421 -2.00 -13.02 1.18
C ILE A 421 -1.99 -14.55 1.26
N GLU A 422 -3.05 -15.19 1.77
CA GLU A 422 -3.21 -16.65 1.74
C GLU A 422 -4.08 -17.12 0.56
N SER A 423 -4.46 -16.22 -0.35
CA SER A 423 -5.22 -16.53 -1.57
C SER A 423 -4.33 -16.49 -2.81
N SER A 424 -4.95 -16.57 -4.00
CA SER A 424 -4.23 -16.48 -5.26
C SER A 424 -5.05 -15.88 -6.39
N VAL A 425 -4.37 -15.51 -7.47
CA VAL A 425 -5.01 -15.08 -8.73
C VAL A 425 -6.02 -16.14 -9.19
N ASN A 426 -5.61 -17.40 -9.20
CA ASN A 426 -6.49 -18.49 -9.62
C ASN A 426 -7.72 -18.63 -8.71
N GLN A 427 -7.56 -18.59 -7.38
CA GLN A 427 -8.70 -18.66 -6.46
C GLN A 427 -9.68 -17.49 -6.67
N THR A 428 -9.16 -16.29 -6.94
CA THR A 428 -9.95 -15.08 -7.23
C THR A 428 -10.78 -15.27 -8.51
N ILE A 429 -10.17 -15.77 -9.57
CA ILE A 429 -10.85 -16.12 -10.83
C ILE A 429 -11.92 -17.19 -10.59
N GLN A 430 -11.63 -18.24 -9.81
CA GLN A 430 -12.62 -19.28 -9.50
C GLN A 430 -13.83 -18.74 -8.73
N HIS A 431 -13.63 -17.79 -7.81
CA HIS A 431 -14.73 -17.11 -7.13
C HIS A 431 -15.63 -16.38 -8.12
N PHE A 432 -15.06 -15.59 -9.03
CA PHE A 432 -15.82 -14.92 -10.10
C PHE A 432 -16.62 -15.93 -10.94
N ILE A 433 -15.98 -17.01 -11.40
CA ILE A 433 -16.63 -18.07 -12.20
C ILE A 433 -17.81 -18.68 -11.43
N SER A 434 -17.67 -18.89 -10.12
CA SER A 434 -18.73 -19.47 -9.29
C SER A 434 -20.00 -18.61 -9.26
N LEU A 435 -19.85 -17.29 -9.35
CA LEU A 435 -20.96 -16.33 -9.42
C LEU A 435 -21.49 -16.18 -10.85
N ALA A 436 -20.61 -16.23 -11.86
CA ALA A 436 -20.99 -16.13 -13.27
C ALA A 436 -21.75 -17.35 -13.80
N LYS A 437 -21.36 -18.58 -13.41
CA LYS A 437 -21.97 -19.85 -13.88
C LYS A 437 -23.51 -19.91 -13.73
N PRO A 438 -24.12 -19.62 -12.56
CA PRO A 438 -25.58 -19.66 -12.43
C PRO A 438 -26.29 -18.61 -13.29
N ILE A 439 -25.69 -17.42 -13.44
CA ILE A 439 -26.22 -16.34 -14.28
C ILE A 439 -26.12 -16.74 -15.76
N ALA A 440 -24.97 -17.27 -16.18
CA ALA A 440 -24.75 -17.80 -17.51
C ALA A 440 -25.75 -18.92 -17.85
N SER A 441 -26.00 -19.85 -16.92
CA SER A 441 -27.00 -20.91 -17.08
C SER A 441 -28.42 -20.35 -17.24
N LYS A 442 -28.79 -19.38 -16.39
CA LYS A 442 -30.11 -18.74 -16.39
C LYS A 442 -30.40 -18.03 -17.72
N TYR A 443 -29.39 -17.38 -18.30
CA TYR A 443 -29.54 -16.55 -19.50
C TYR A 443 -28.91 -17.16 -20.77
N ASN A 444 -28.54 -18.44 -20.72
CA ASN A 444 -27.98 -19.18 -21.85
C ASN A 444 -26.69 -18.55 -22.43
N TYR A 445 -25.74 -18.13 -21.59
CA TYR A 445 -24.40 -17.69 -22.01
C TYR A 445 -23.38 -18.82 -21.83
N ASN A 446 -22.42 -18.91 -22.76
CA ASN A 446 -21.19 -19.65 -22.54
C ASN A 446 -20.20 -18.76 -21.77
N ILE A 447 -19.24 -19.34 -21.06
CA ILE A 447 -18.16 -18.58 -20.40
C ILE A 447 -16.84 -18.96 -21.05
N ARG A 448 -16.06 -17.96 -21.42
CA ARG A 448 -14.68 -18.13 -21.90
C ARG A 448 -13.71 -17.37 -21.01
N ILE A 449 -12.51 -17.92 -20.85
CA ILE A 449 -11.38 -17.25 -20.19
C ILE A 449 -10.26 -17.20 -21.20
N ASN A 450 -9.73 -16.02 -21.50
CA ASN A 450 -8.65 -15.84 -22.48
C ASN A 450 -8.94 -16.60 -23.80
N ASN A 451 -10.19 -16.50 -24.28
CA ASN A 451 -10.76 -17.20 -25.44
C ASN A 451 -10.99 -18.72 -25.34
N GLU A 452 -10.66 -19.37 -24.21
CA GLU A 452 -10.94 -20.79 -23.99
C GLU A 452 -12.29 -20.99 -23.31
N THR A 453 -13.15 -21.84 -23.89
CA THR A 453 -14.47 -22.14 -23.33
C THR A 453 -14.36 -23.05 -22.11
N ILE A 454 -14.74 -22.53 -20.94
CA ILE A 454 -14.71 -23.27 -19.66
C ILE A 454 -16.10 -23.72 -19.21
N PHE A 455 -17.15 -23.16 -19.79
CA PHE A 455 -18.53 -23.49 -19.49
C PHE A 455 -19.39 -23.29 -20.73
N SER A 456 -20.13 -24.32 -21.11
CA SER A 456 -21.07 -24.27 -22.22
C SER A 456 -22.48 -24.59 -21.74
N VAL A 457 -23.44 -23.88 -22.31
CA VAL A 457 -24.87 -24.11 -22.11
C VAL A 457 -25.44 -24.89 -23.28
N THR A 458 -26.52 -25.63 -23.04
CA THR A 458 -27.22 -26.35 -24.11
C THR A 458 -27.79 -25.35 -25.12
N PRO A 459 -27.51 -25.49 -26.42
CA PRO A 459 -28.00 -24.55 -27.44
C PRO A 459 -29.53 -24.42 -27.43
N ASN A 460 -30.03 -23.19 -27.46
CA ASN A 460 -31.45 -22.89 -27.59
C ASN A 460 -31.73 -22.40 -29.02
N LYS A 461 -32.55 -23.14 -29.79
CA LYS A 461 -32.84 -22.79 -31.19
C LYS A 461 -33.51 -21.42 -31.38
N LYS A 462 -34.10 -20.84 -30.33
CA LYS A 462 -34.78 -19.54 -30.37
C LYS A 462 -33.90 -18.37 -29.94
N ILE A 463 -32.78 -18.64 -29.27
CA ILE A 463 -31.92 -17.61 -28.68
C ILE A 463 -30.51 -17.82 -29.23
N ALA A 464 -29.97 -16.80 -29.88
CA ALA A 464 -28.62 -16.87 -30.42
C ALA A 464 -27.56 -17.12 -29.31
N PRO A 465 -26.43 -17.76 -29.65
CA PRO A 465 -25.31 -17.92 -28.72
C PRO A 465 -24.84 -16.57 -28.17
N ALA A 466 -24.43 -16.57 -26.91
CA ALA A 466 -23.81 -15.42 -26.26
C ALA A 466 -22.70 -15.88 -25.33
N PHE A 467 -21.80 -14.98 -24.98
CA PHE A 467 -20.57 -15.25 -24.27
C PHE A 467 -20.38 -14.25 -23.13
N ILE A 468 -19.92 -14.76 -21.99
CA ILE A 468 -19.26 -13.97 -20.95
C ILE A 468 -17.76 -14.26 -21.13
N ASP A 469 -17.07 -13.30 -21.72
CA ASP A 469 -15.63 -13.34 -21.92
C ASP A 469 -14.94 -12.71 -20.72
N ILE A 470 -13.98 -13.43 -20.15
CA ILE A 470 -13.18 -13.00 -19.01
C ILE A 470 -11.74 -12.91 -19.50
N GLU A 471 -11.16 -11.73 -19.42
CA GLU A 471 -9.78 -11.47 -19.79
C GLU A 471 -9.03 -10.89 -18.59
N THR A 472 -7.82 -11.39 -18.36
CA THR A 472 -6.92 -10.85 -17.34
C THR A 472 -6.07 -9.74 -17.97
N LEU A 473 -6.30 -8.49 -17.54
CA LEU A 473 -5.53 -7.34 -18.04
C LEU A 473 -4.19 -7.20 -17.31
N GLY A 474 -4.18 -7.52 -16.02
CA GLY A 474 -2.97 -7.56 -15.20
C GLY A 474 -3.20 -8.45 -13.99
N SER A 475 -2.15 -9.18 -13.57
CA SER A 475 -2.21 -10.08 -12.44
C SER A 475 -0.89 -10.13 -11.70
N LEU A 476 -0.98 -10.21 -10.37
CA LEU A 476 0.16 -10.36 -9.48
C LEU A 476 -0.27 -11.25 -8.31
N GLU A 477 0.47 -12.34 -8.06
CA GLU A 477 0.26 -13.12 -6.83
C GLU A 477 0.67 -12.31 -5.60
N PRO A 478 0.14 -12.60 -4.41
CA PRO A 478 0.59 -11.94 -3.19
C PRO A 478 2.12 -12.02 -3.01
N ALA A 479 2.70 -10.95 -2.47
CA ALA A 479 4.15 -10.88 -2.32
C ALA A 479 4.66 -11.91 -1.31
N PRO A 480 5.82 -12.56 -1.57
CA PRO A 480 6.47 -13.38 -0.57
C PRO A 480 6.66 -12.63 0.76
N ILE A 481 6.49 -13.35 1.88
CA ILE A 481 6.65 -12.75 3.21
C ILE A 481 8.13 -12.73 3.57
N THR A 482 8.70 -11.53 3.71
CA THR A 482 10.05 -11.35 4.23
C THR A 482 10.08 -11.72 5.73
N PRO A 483 11.03 -12.57 6.18
CA PRO A 483 11.09 -12.99 7.58
C PRO A 483 11.28 -11.81 8.55
N PRO A 484 10.40 -11.62 9.55
CA PRO A 484 10.52 -10.54 10.54
C PRO A 484 11.35 -10.97 11.76
N THR A 485 12.39 -11.77 11.53
CA THR A 485 13.26 -12.33 12.58
C THR A 485 14.69 -12.53 12.05
N GLY A 486 15.62 -12.76 12.98
CA GLY A 486 17.01 -13.06 12.66
C GLY A 486 17.88 -11.82 12.52
N LYS A 487 19.17 -12.03 12.29
CA LYS A 487 20.19 -10.99 12.46
C LYS A 487 19.98 -9.74 11.58
N LEU A 488 19.47 -9.90 10.36
CA LEU A 488 19.15 -8.76 9.49
C LEU A 488 18.00 -7.92 10.07
N TRP A 489 16.95 -8.58 10.57
CA TRP A 489 15.84 -7.93 11.25
C TRP A 489 16.29 -7.25 12.55
N ASP A 490 17.17 -7.89 13.33
CA ASP A 490 17.72 -7.30 14.55
C ASP A 490 18.53 -6.03 14.25
N ILE A 491 19.31 -6.02 13.17
CA ILE A 491 20.04 -4.82 12.73
C ILE A 491 19.08 -3.74 12.26
N LEU A 492 18.07 -4.08 11.45
CA LEU A 492 17.05 -3.14 10.99
C LEU A 492 16.33 -2.48 12.17
N THR A 493 15.71 -3.29 13.03
CA THR A 493 14.91 -2.80 14.15
C THR A 493 15.74 -2.08 15.20
N GLY A 494 16.95 -2.55 15.51
CA GLY A 494 17.87 -1.84 16.38
C GLY A 494 18.29 -0.47 15.84
N THR A 495 18.47 -0.36 14.51
CA THR A 495 18.73 0.92 13.84
C THR A 495 17.56 1.88 13.99
N VAL A 496 16.33 1.42 13.71
CA VAL A 496 15.11 2.23 13.86
C VAL A 496 14.96 2.73 15.29
N GLN A 497 15.18 1.85 16.28
CA GLN A 497 15.11 2.21 17.70
C GLN A 497 16.11 3.32 18.04
N TYR A 498 17.36 3.21 17.60
CA TYR A 498 18.39 4.20 17.89
C TYR A 498 18.09 5.57 17.27
N VAL A 499 17.70 5.60 16.00
CA VAL A 499 17.37 6.85 15.28
C VAL A 499 16.18 7.55 15.94
N PHE A 500 15.15 6.78 16.29
CA PHE A 500 13.99 7.32 16.97
C PHE A 500 14.34 7.90 18.35
N GLU A 501 15.13 7.19 19.15
CA GLU A 501 15.58 7.66 20.46
C GLU A 501 16.42 8.94 20.39
N ASP A 502 17.29 9.08 19.38
CA ASP A 502 18.10 10.29 19.21
C ASP A 502 17.23 11.47 18.73
N SER A 503 16.25 11.22 17.86
CA SER A 503 15.36 12.25 17.33
C SER A 503 14.33 12.76 18.35
N MET A 504 13.69 11.86 19.10
CA MET A 504 12.60 12.21 20.03
C MET A 504 13.09 12.50 21.46
N GLY A 505 14.38 12.30 21.72
CA GLY A 505 14.94 12.28 23.06
C GLY A 505 14.69 10.95 23.75
N LYS A 506 15.75 10.39 24.36
CA LYS A 506 15.72 9.07 25.02
C LYS A 506 14.66 9.05 26.12
N PRO A 507 13.57 8.29 25.97
CA PRO A 507 12.53 8.22 26.98
C PRO A 507 13.02 7.37 28.17
N GLU A 508 12.47 7.63 29.36
CA GLU A 508 12.75 6.79 30.55
C GLU A 508 12.20 5.36 30.39
N GLU A 509 11.12 5.22 29.62
CA GLU A 509 10.44 3.95 29.35
C GLU A 509 10.31 3.74 27.84
N PRO A 510 10.39 2.48 27.34
CA PRO A 510 10.21 2.21 25.91
C PRO A 510 8.84 2.68 25.41
N ASN A 511 8.86 3.46 24.33
CA ASN A 511 7.66 4.02 23.72
C ASN A 511 7.55 3.73 22.21
N LEU A 512 8.58 3.11 21.62
CA LEU A 512 8.59 2.62 20.25
C LEU A 512 8.61 1.09 20.24
N PHE A 513 7.77 0.52 19.38
CA PHE A 513 7.64 -0.91 19.21
C PHE A 513 7.66 -1.30 17.74
N MET A 514 8.26 -2.44 17.43
CA MET A 514 8.50 -2.88 16.05
C MET A 514 7.49 -3.94 15.68
N ALA A 515 6.83 -3.78 14.53
CA ALA A 515 5.88 -4.76 14.02
C ALA A 515 6.11 -5.00 12.52
N PRO A 516 6.18 -6.26 12.06
CA PRO A 516 5.92 -6.53 10.66
C PRO A 516 4.50 -6.12 10.32
N ALA A 517 4.29 -5.72 9.08
CA ALA A 517 2.99 -5.28 8.60
C ALA A 517 2.78 -5.63 7.13
N LEU A 518 1.53 -5.56 6.69
CA LEU A 518 1.09 -5.86 5.33
C LEU A 518 0.71 -4.55 4.63
N SER A 519 1.18 -4.36 3.40
CA SER A 519 0.62 -3.32 2.52
C SER A 519 -0.66 -3.82 1.84
N PRO A 520 -1.77 -3.06 1.85
CA PRO A 520 -2.93 -3.38 1.03
C PRO A 520 -2.72 -3.06 -0.46
N GLY A 521 -1.78 -2.17 -0.78
CA GLY A 521 -1.37 -1.79 -2.13
C GLY A 521 -0.14 -2.57 -2.59
N ASN A 522 0.38 -2.21 -3.77
CA ASN A 522 1.59 -2.77 -4.35
C ASN A 522 2.51 -1.65 -4.79
N THR A 523 3.79 -1.85 -4.53
CA THR A 523 4.91 -1.08 -5.05
C THR A 523 5.51 -1.77 -6.28
N ASP A 524 6.38 -1.10 -7.01
CA ASP A 524 7.14 -1.70 -8.11
C ASP A 524 8.22 -2.72 -7.68
N SER A 525 8.44 -2.90 -6.37
CA SER A 525 9.33 -3.93 -5.82
C SER A 525 9.02 -5.37 -6.25
N LYS A 526 7.82 -5.63 -6.82
CA LYS A 526 7.46 -6.89 -7.49
C LYS A 526 8.48 -7.34 -8.54
N HIS A 527 9.15 -6.39 -9.19
CA HIS A 527 10.19 -6.70 -10.18
C HIS A 527 11.47 -7.28 -9.56
N PHE A 528 11.68 -7.06 -8.26
CA PHE A 528 12.87 -7.48 -7.52
C PHE A 528 12.69 -8.78 -6.72
N TRP A 529 11.54 -9.45 -6.80
CA TRP A 529 11.30 -10.70 -6.03
C TRP A 529 12.29 -11.83 -6.34
N ASN A 530 12.86 -11.86 -7.55
CA ASN A 530 13.92 -12.81 -7.89
C ASN A 530 15.32 -12.35 -7.45
N VAL A 531 15.49 -11.08 -7.12
CA VAL A 531 16.76 -10.48 -6.73
C VAL A 531 17.08 -10.78 -5.26
N THR A 532 16.05 -10.77 -4.39
CA THR A 532 16.19 -11.12 -2.96
C THR A 532 14.86 -11.54 -2.33
N ASN A 533 14.94 -12.40 -1.32
CA ASN A 533 13.81 -12.74 -0.45
C ASN A 533 13.63 -11.78 0.75
N HIS A 534 14.47 -10.74 0.87
CA HIS A 534 14.40 -9.76 1.96
C HIS A 534 14.06 -8.38 1.42
N ILE A 535 12.77 -8.12 1.25
CA ILE A 535 12.23 -6.84 0.78
C ILE A 535 11.43 -6.19 1.90
N TYR A 536 11.95 -5.08 2.40
CA TYR A 536 11.31 -4.27 3.44
C TYR A 536 10.84 -2.94 2.84
N ARG A 537 9.58 -2.60 3.08
CA ARG A 537 8.94 -1.36 2.60
C ARG A 537 8.75 -0.44 3.80
N PHE A 538 9.70 0.46 3.98
CA PHE A 538 9.83 1.25 5.21
C PHE A 538 10.64 2.51 5.00
N ILE A 539 10.06 3.68 5.30
CA ILE A 539 10.67 4.97 5.00
C ILE A 539 11.69 5.46 6.05
N GLY A 540 11.79 4.80 7.21
CA GLY A 540 12.78 5.16 8.23
C GLY A 540 12.41 6.33 9.14
N SER A 541 11.17 6.82 9.11
CA SER A 541 10.76 8.02 9.86
C SER A 541 9.32 7.98 10.34
N ILE A 542 8.93 8.95 11.16
CA ILE A 542 7.56 9.12 11.64
C ILE A 542 6.62 9.49 10.48
N VAL A 543 5.52 8.74 10.37
CA VAL A 543 4.44 8.99 9.40
C VAL A 543 3.12 9.11 10.15
N PRO A 544 2.68 10.34 10.45
CA PRO A 544 1.36 10.60 10.97
C PRO A 544 0.25 10.15 10.01
N PHE A 545 -0.91 9.79 10.56
CA PHE A 545 -2.05 9.31 9.76
C PHE A 545 -2.58 10.34 8.76
N ASP A 546 -2.48 11.64 9.06
CA ASP A 546 -2.94 12.72 8.18
C ASP A 546 -2.11 12.85 6.90
N ILE A 547 -0.82 12.49 6.93
CA ILE A 547 0.00 12.44 5.71
C ILE A 547 -0.56 11.38 4.75
N LEU A 548 -0.94 10.21 5.27
CA LEU A 548 -1.50 9.10 4.47
C LEU A 548 -2.82 9.47 3.79
N ASP A 549 -3.61 10.37 4.38
CA ASP A 549 -4.85 10.88 3.78
C ASP A 549 -4.60 11.83 2.60
N THR A 550 -3.35 12.31 2.43
CA THR A 550 -2.95 13.24 1.35
C THR A 550 -2.18 12.58 0.21
N THR A 551 -1.77 11.32 0.35
CA THR A 551 -1.13 10.55 -0.74
C THR A 551 -2.04 10.50 -1.96
N HIS A 552 -1.48 10.81 -3.14
CA HIS A 552 -2.20 10.94 -4.41
C HIS A 552 -3.33 11.99 -4.43
N SER A 553 -3.44 12.82 -3.39
CA SER A 553 -4.50 13.82 -3.23
C SER A 553 -3.92 15.24 -3.23
N VAL A 554 -4.80 16.23 -3.00
CA VAL A 554 -4.41 17.61 -2.78
C VAL A 554 -3.66 17.77 -1.47
N ASN A 555 -2.81 18.80 -1.38
CA ASN A 555 -2.12 19.16 -0.14
C ASN A 555 -1.15 18.09 0.38
N GLU A 556 -0.59 17.27 -0.50
CA GLU A 556 0.52 16.39 -0.16
C GLU A 556 1.67 17.21 0.44
N HIS A 557 2.20 16.73 1.56
CA HIS A 557 3.21 17.42 2.34
C HIS A 557 4.04 16.44 3.17
N PHE A 558 5.21 16.92 3.64
CA PHE A 558 6.07 16.15 4.52
C PHE A 558 6.82 17.04 5.51
N VAL A 559 6.89 16.58 6.76
CA VAL A 559 7.54 17.31 7.86
C VAL A 559 9.06 17.14 7.77
N MET A 560 9.81 18.23 7.92
CA MET A 560 11.26 18.19 7.72
C MET A 560 11.99 17.41 8.81
N ASP A 561 11.58 17.49 10.06
CA ASP A 561 12.15 16.63 11.11
C ASP A 561 11.99 15.14 10.78
N HIS A 562 10.88 14.73 10.16
CA HIS A 562 10.69 13.34 9.72
C HIS A 562 11.54 13.02 8.48
N HIS A 563 11.77 13.98 7.59
CA HIS A 563 12.73 13.81 6.49
C HIS A 563 14.16 13.59 7.02
N LEU A 564 14.58 14.35 8.03
CA LEU A 564 15.89 14.17 8.68
C LEU A 564 16.01 12.79 9.35
N GLN A 565 14.93 12.28 9.96
CA GLN A 565 14.90 10.89 10.46
C GLN A 565 15.13 9.86 9.35
N ALA A 566 14.54 10.06 8.16
CA ALA A 566 14.76 9.15 7.03
C ALA A 566 16.23 9.17 6.58
N ILE A 567 16.86 10.35 6.49
CA ILE A 567 18.31 10.49 6.20
C ILE A 567 19.12 9.74 7.25
N ALA A 568 18.86 10.01 8.53
CA ALA A 568 19.56 9.40 9.66
C ALA A 568 19.39 7.87 9.68
N PHE A 569 18.21 7.37 9.33
CA PHE A 569 17.95 5.93 9.22
C PHE A 569 18.81 5.28 8.14
N VAL A 570 18.85 5.83 6.93
CA VAL A 570 19.67 5.26 5.84
C VAL A 570 21.14 5.25 6.25
N GLU A 571 21.66 6.36 6.75
CA GLU A 571 23.05 6.46 7.20
C GLU A 571 23.36 5.47 8.32
N GLN A 572 22.54 5.44 9.37
CA GLN A 572 22.78 4.57 10.51
C GLN A 572 22.65 3.09 10.14
N PHE A 573 21.72 2.74 9.25
CA PHE A 573 21.60 1.37 8.78
C PHE A 573 22.88 0.95 8.04
N ILE A 574 23.42 1.83 7.17
CA ILE A 574 24.68 1.59 6.47
C ILE A 574 25.83 1.38 7.47
N LEU A 575 25.94 2.20 8.51
CA LEU A 575 26.96 2.05 9.54
C LEU A 575 26.81 0.75 10.33
N ASN A 576 25.60 0.45 10.80
CA ASN A 576 25.30 -0.73 11.61
C ASN A 576 25.48 -2.02 10.82
N ILE A 577 25.01 -2.05 9.58
CA ILE A 577 25.19 -3.22 8.73
C ILE A 577 26.69 -3.38 8.47
N ASN A 578 27.45 -2.32 8.18
CA ASN A 578 28.89 -2.39 7.97
C ASN A 578 29.65 -3.03 9.15
N GLU A 579 29.29 -2.66 10.38
CA GLU A 579 29.95 -3.16 11.60
C GLU A 579 29.45 -4.56 12.02
N HIS A 580 28.14 -4.78 12.00
CA HIS A 580 27.52 -5.96 12.61
C HIS A 580 27.13 -7.04 11.58
N GLY A 581 27.05 -6.72 10.30
CA GLY A 581 26.51 -7.59 9.26
C GLY A 581 27.55 -8.37 8.45
N SER A 582 28.76 -8.58 8.96
CA SER A 582 29.81 -9.36 8.28
C SER A 582 29.50 -10.86 8.19
N ALA A 583 28.62 -11.36 9.05
CA ALA A 583 28.17 -12.76 9.06
C ALA A 583 26.88 -12.99 8.26
N LEU A 584 26.40 -11.99 7.51
CA LEU A 584 25.20 -12.03 6.68
C LEU A 584 25.54 -12.21 5.21
#